data_AF-A0A3R7BWI1-F1
#
_entry.id   AF-A0A3R7BWI1-F1
#
_cell.length_a   1.000
_cell.length_b   1.000
_cell.length_c   1.000
_cell.angle_alpha   90.00
_cell.angle_beta   90.00
_cell.angle_gamma   90.00
#
_symmetry.space_group_name_H-M   'P 1'
#
loop_
_entity.id
_entity.type
_entity.pdbx_description
1 polymer ?
#
loop_
_entity_poly.entity_id
_entity_poly.type
_entity_poly.pdbx_seq_one_letter_code
_entity_poly.pdbx_strand_id
1 'polypeptide(L)'
;MKPTTSILLSALALSSVVDFADAHGRMLSPPHRGHIGRLPKFSGLVPINYSDNGLSAGGIGGTKGGKHGVCGDAYSGVREHETGGTYGRFPIHGSKVVGACYAPGSTVDLEIQLTANHKGYFQFGLCKLSGKDDKETEECFKALAQPSGETQWQVPPGNQVFNMKYVLPSGVTCDGDSHCVLRWHYVGWNNYGVDINGQEQFWNCADVYISNTCGASNPTPSSAKPSTSAVATQPPRPTQPQAPSTSKPTIPTQPPQTSAPSDPTPAPVPGQCGTCANCYYAPTNSCYAGWSATQCAEVPGLKWCGA
;
A
#
# COMPACT_ATOMS: atom_id res chain seq x y z
N MET A 1 68.89 0.52 30.26
CA MET A 1 67.79 1.22 29.57
C MET A 1 67.58 0.56 28.21
N LYS A 2 66.49 -0.19 28.03
CA LYS A 2 66.01 -0.72 26.74
C LYS A 2 64.50 -0.41 26.71
N PRO A 3 63.95 0.22 25.66
CA PRO A 3 62.52 0.46 25.60
C PRO A 3 61.82 -0.79 25.09
N THR A 4 60.84 -1.27 25.84
CA THR A 4 59.90 -2.31 25.42
C THR A 4 58.75 -1.61 24.69
N THR A 5 58.67 -1.77 23.38
CA THR A 5 57.54 -1.26 22.58
C THR A 5 56.39 -2.26 22.67
N SER A 6 55.43 -2.00 23.55
CA SER A 6 54.14 -2.71 23.55
C SER A 6 53.30 -2.23 22.37
N ILE A 7 53.14 -3.08 21.36
CA ILE A 7 52.17 -2.88 20.29
C ILE A 7 50.83 -3.44 20.78
N LEU A 8 49.93 -2.55 21.21
CA LEU A 8 48.52 -2.87 21.42
C LEU A 8 47.84 -2.98 20.05
N LEU A 9 47.59 -4.20 19.58
CA LEU A 9 46.63 -4.43 18.49
C LEU A 9 45.22 -4.26 19.05
N SER A 10 44.64 -3.08 18.83
CA SER A 10 43.21 -2.85 18.99
C SER A 10 42.46 -3.57 17.86
N ALA A 11 41.93 -4.75 18.13
CA ALA A 11 40.99 -5.42 17.23
C ALA A 11 39.66 -4.65 17.24
N LEU A 12 39.42 -3.81 16.24
CA LEU A 12 38.08 -3.31 15.95
C LEU A 12 37.25 -4.50 15.43
N ALA A 13 36.41 -5.07 16.31
CA ALA A 13 35.33 -5.94 15.88
C ALA A 13 34.34 -5.07 15.07
N LEU A 14 34.42 -5.13 13.74
CA LEU A 14 33.33 -4.68 12.88
C LEU A 14 32.13 -5.57 13.20
N SER A 15 31.24 -5.07 14.06
CA SER A 15 29.90 -5.61 14.20
C SER A 15 29.21 -5.34 12.88
N SER A 16 29.16 -6.34 12.00
CA SER A 16 28.31 -6.32 10.81
C SER A 16 26.87 -6.20 11.28
N VAL A 17 26.36 -4.97 11.29
CA VAL A 17 24.93 -4.71 11.43
C VAL A 17 24.32 -5.31 10.18
N VAL A 18 23.67 -6.46 10.33
CA VAL A 18 22.88 -7.04 9.25
C VAL A 18 21.65 -6.16 9.18
N ASP A 19 21.65 -5.20 8.26
CA ASP A 19 20.45 -4.48 7.89
C ASP A 19 19.50 -5.53 7.29
N PHE A 20 18.58 -6.03 8.12
CA PHE A 20 17.38 -6.68 7.60
C PHE A 20 16.61 -5.57 6.89
N ALA A 21 16.89 -5.40 5.59
CA ALA A 21 15.92 -4.78 4.71
C ALA A 21 14.66 -5.64 4.86
N ASP A 22 13.61 -5.07 5.42
CA ASP A 22 12.28 -5.67 5.51
C ASP A 22 11.59 -5.33 4.17
N ALA A 23 11.05 -6.34 3.48
CA ALA A 23 10.32 -6.06 2.25
C ALA A 23 9.12 -5.21 2.60
N HIS A 24 8.64 -4.45 1.65
CA HIS A 24 7.47 -3.65 1.90
C HIS A 24 6.65 -3.62 0.64
N GLY A 25 5.35 -3.84 0.82
CA GLY A 25 4.40 -3.75 -0.26
C GLY A 25 2.97 -3.77 0.21
N ARG A 26 2.11 -3.27 -0.66
CA ARG A 26 0.67 -3.18 -0.42
C ARG A 26 -0.13 -3.42 -1.68
N MET A 27 -1.31 -4.00 -1.51
CA MET A 27 -2.30 -4.16 -2.57
C MET A 27 -3.14 -2.89 -2.73
N LEU A 28 -2.91 -2.16 -3.83
CA LEU A 28 -3.57 -0.90 -4.14
C LEU A 28 -4.96 -1.10 -4.73
N SER A 29 -5.12 -2.12 -5.59
CA SER A 29 -6.37 -2.42 -6.29
C SER A 29 -6.63 -3.93 -6.30
N PRO A 30 -7.77 -4.40 -5.74
CA PRO A 30 -8.64 -3.64 -4.85
C PRO A 30 -7.87 -3.16 -3.61
N PRO A 31 -8.18 -1.98 -3.04
CA PRO A 31 -7.42 -1.46 -1.91
C PRO A 31 -7.58 -2.36 -0.69
N HIS A 32 -6.47 -2.86 -0.17
CA HIS A 32 -6.52 -3.67 1.05
C HIS A 32 -6.89 -2.83 2.28
N ARG A 33 -7.36 -3.51 3.33
CA ARG A 33 -7.86 -2.92 4.57
C ARG A 33 -6.91 -1.89 5.21
N GLY A 34 -5.61 -2.13 5.17
CA GLY A 34 -4.62 -1.18 5.69
C GLY A 34 -4.48 0.08 4.81
N HIS A 35 -4.60 -0.06 3.50
CA HIS A 35 -4.45 1.06 2.55
C HIS A 35 -5.74 1.86 2.35
N ILE A 36 -6.90 1.23 2.45
CA ILE A 36 -8.20 1.81 2.02
C ILE A 36 -8.52 3.14 2.70
N GLY A 37 -8.10 3.33 3.95
CA GLY A 37 -8.29 4.58 4.70
C GLY A 37 -7.52 5.80 4.14
N ARG A 38 -6.51 5.58 3.29
CA ARG A 38 -5.79 6.67 2.60
C ARG A 38 -6.59 7.26 1.44
N LEU A 39 -7.58 6.53 0.93
CA LEU A 39 -8.35 6.95 -0.22
C LEU A 39 -9.47 7.91 0.20
N PRO A 40 -9.62 9.08 -0.44
CA PRO A 40 -10.60 10.10 -0.02
C PRO A 40 -12.04 9.57 0.13
N LYS A 41 -12.43 8.60 -0.70
CA LYS A 41 -13.75 7.94 -0.67
C LYS A 41 -14.08 7.28 0.69
N PHE A 42 -13.06 6.84 1.44
CA PHE A 42 -13.23 6.09 2.68
C PHE A 42 -12.86 6.91 3.93
N SER A 43 -12.62 8.22 3.75
CA SER A 43 -12.34 9.14 4.86
C SER A 43 -13.49 9.13 5.88
N GLY A 44 -13.14 9.00 7.16
CA GLY A 44 -14.10 8.89 8.26
C GLY A 44 -14.76 7.52 8.42
N LEU A 45 -14.48 6.55 7.55
CA LEU A 45 -14.97 5.16 7.65
C LEU A 45 -13.88 4.19 8.12
N VAL A 46 -12.67 4.34 7.59
CA VAL A 46 -11.51 3.52 7.95
C VAL A 46 -10.35 4.44 8.31
N PRO A 47 -9.70 4.26 9.48
CA PRO A 47 -8.53 5.06 9.85
C PRO A 47 -7.36 4.81 8.90
N ILE A 48 -6.48 5.80 8.74
CA ILE A 48 -5.25 5.64 7.96
C ILE A 48 -4.30 4.71 8.74
N ASN A 49 -3.88 3.61 8.11
CA ASN A 49 -2.71 2.86 8.55
C ASN A 49 -1.45 3.46 7.90
N TYR A 50 -0.54 3.99 8.71
CA TYR A 50 0.72 4.55 8.21
C TYR A 50 1.75 3.47 7.80
N SER A 51 1.58 2.25 8.30
CA SER A 51 2.40 1.06 8.04
C SER A 51 1.69 0.06 7.11
N ASP A 52 0.79 0.55 6.25
CA ASP A 52 -0.02 -0.27 5.34
C ASP A 52 0.80 -1.15 4.38
N ASN A 53 2.06 -0.79 4.14
CA ASN A 53 2.99 -1.55 3.30
C ASN A 53 3.87 -2.55 4.08
N GLY A 54 3.69 -2.73 5.39
CA GLY A 54 4.57 -3.55 6.24
C GLY A 54 3.88 -4.74 6.93
N LEU A 55 2.83 -5.31 6.32
CA LEU A 55 2.04 -6.39 6.93
C LEU A 55 2.73 -7.76 6.80
N SER A 56 3.83 -7.93 7.53
CA SER A 56 4.77 -9.06 7.44
C SER A 56 4.49 -10.21 8.42
N ALA A 57 3.31 -10.25 9.04
CA ALA A 57 2.94 -11.20 10.10
C ALA A 57 3.92 -11.29 11.28
N GLY A 58 4.58 -10.17 11.61
CA GLY A 58 5.62 -10.11 12.65
C GLY A 58 7.03 -10.43 12.13
N GLY A 59 7.24 -10.36 10.81
CA GLY A 59 8.50 -10.61 10.14
C GLY A 59 8.91 -12.09 10.14
N ILE A 60 10.11 -12.37 9.61
CA ILE A 60 10.69 -13.73 9.51
C ILE A 60 10.70 -14.44 10.88
N GLY A 61 10.92 -13.70 11.96
CA GLY A 61 10.86 -14.25 13.32
C GLY A 61 9.46 -14.73 13.72
N GLY A 62 8.43 -13.98 13.34
CA GLY A 62 7.02 -14.29 13.63
C GLY A 62 6.47 -15.45 12.80
N THR A 63 6.87 -15.54 11.53
CA THR A 63 6.45 -16.60 10.61
C THR A 63 7.22 -17.91 10.80
N LYS A 64 8.27 -17.92 11.63
CA LYS A 64 9.04 -19.11 11.97
C LYS A 64 8.13 -20.21 12.53
N GLY A 65 7.98 -21.30 11.77
CA GLY A 65 7.09 -22.41 12.10
C GLY A 65 5.66 -22.30 11.53
N GLY A 66 5.45 -21.41 10.57
CA GLY A 66 4.21 -21.32 9.78
C GLY A 66 3.06 -20.60 10.47
N LYS A 67 3.34 -19.82 11.52
CA LYS A 67 2.33 -19.06 12.26
C LYS A 67 2.20 -17.65 11.70
N HIS A 68 0.99 -17.25 11.31
CA HIS A 68 0.71 -15.89 10.85
C HIS A 68 -0.75 -15.50 11.11
N GLY A 69 -1.05 -14.20 11.11
CA GLY A 69 -2.42 -13.72 10.98
C GLY A 69 -2.94 -13.90 9.56
N VAL A 70 -4.25 -13.96 9.40
CA VAL A 70 -4.88 -14.28 8.11
C VAL A 70 -4.66 -13.16 7.09
N CYS A 71 -4.59 -11.92 7.60
CA CYS A 71 -4.50 -10.69 6.83
C CYS A 71 -3.21 -9.89 7.10
N GLY A 72 -2.15 -10.56 7.57
CA GLY A 72 -0.78 -9.99 7.67
C GLY A 72 -0.42 -9.41 9.02
N ASP A 73 -1.33 -9.45 9.99
CA ASP A 73 -1.03 -9.21 11.40
C ASP A 73 -0.17 -10.34 11.98
N ALA A 74 0.53 -10.07 13.08
CA ALA A 74 1.26 -11.10 13.81
C ALA A 74 0.32 -12.21 14.32
N TYR A 75 0.81 -13.45 14.37
CA TYR A 75 0.01 -14.58 14.87
C TYR A 75 -0.47 -14.35 16.31
N SER A 76 0.41 -13.85 17.17
CA SER A 76 0.03 -13.43 18.52
C SER A 76 -0.22 -11.93 18.56
N GLY A 77 -1.32 -11.51 19.18
CA GLY A 77 -1.65 -10.10 19.36
C GLY A 77 -3.01 -9.74 18.77
N VAL A 78 -3.24 -8.44 18.61
CA VAL A 78 -4.47 -7.91 18.01
C VAL A 78 -4.41 -8.12 16.49
N ARG A 79 -5.49 -8.66 15.92
CA ARG A 79 -5.67 -8.84 14.48
C ARG A 79 -6.40 -7.64 13.90
N GLU A 80 -5.66 -6.57 13.60
CA GLU A 80 -6.25 -5.28 13.18
C GLU A 80 -6.82 -5.31 11.76
N HIS A 81 -6.25 -6.15 10.89
CA HIS A 81 -6.60 -6.25 9.47
C HIS A 81 -7.57 -7.40 9.18
N GLU A 82 -7.95 -8.18 10.17
CA GLU A 82 -9.00 -9.19 10.05
C GLU A 82 -10.40 -8.57 10.23
N THR A 83 -11.45 -9.30 9.81
CA THR A 83 -12.83 -8.82 9.94
C THR A 83 -13.17 -8.47 11.40
N GLY A 84 -13.68 -7.26 11.60
CA GLY A 84 -13.98 -6.67 12.91
C GLY A 84 -12.82 -5.91 13.56
N GLY A 85 -11.62 -5.94 12.96
CA GLY A 85 -10.45 -5.19 13.44
C GLY A 85 -10.52 -3.69 13.16
N THR A 86 -9.47 -2.97 13.55
CA THR A 86 -9.28 -1.53 13.31
C THR A 86 -9.46 -1.16 11.83
N TYR A 87 -9.01 -2.04 10.93
CA TYR A 87 -9.02 -1.81 9.48
C TYR A 87 -10.03 -2.71 8.74
N GLY A 88 -10.43 -3.85 9.32
CA GLY A 88 -11.48 -4.74 8.78
C GLY A 88 -12.89 -4.30 9.15
N ARG A 89 -13.37 -3.18 8.59
CA ARG A 89 -14.55 -2.45 9.08
C ARG A 89 -15.90 -2.85 8.46
N PHE A 90 -15.94 -3.91 7.64
CA PHE A 90 -17.18 -4.38 7.01
C PHE A 90 -18.35 -4.63 8.01
N PRO A 91 -18.14 -5.23 9.19
CA PRO A 91 -19.17 -5.39 10.22
C PRO A 91 -19.91 -4.09 10.60
N ILE A 92 -19.24 -2.95 10.51
CA ILE A 92 -19.78 -1.66 10.94
C ILE A 92 -20.34 -0.89 9.74
N HIS A 93 -19.61 -0.86 8.61
CA HIS A 93 -19.92 0.02 7.49
C HIS A 93 -20.50 -0.70 6.25
N GLY A 94 -20.48 -2.02 6.22
CA GLY A 94 -20.99 -2.85 5.12
C GLY A 94 -20.42 -2.44 3.77
N SER A 95 -21.28 -2.31 2.76
CA SER A 95 -20.93 -1.93 1.39
C SER A 95 -20.11 -0.65 1.26
N LYS A 96 -20.13 0.25 2.26
CA LYS A 96 -19.39 1.52 2.22
C LYS A 96 -17.86 1.35 2.30
N VAL A 97 -17.38 0.21 2.81
CA VAL A 97 -15.94 -0.12 2.90
C VAL A 97 -15.53 -1.23 1.94
N VAL A 98 -16.36 -1.52 0.94
CA VAL A 98 -16.01 -2.42 -0.16
C VAL A 98 -15.13 -1.69 -1.17
N GLY A 99 -13.94 -2.24 -1.41
CA GLY A 99 -12.91 -1.66 -2.27
C GLY A 99 -13.20 -1.78 -3.76
N ALA A 100 -13.88 -2.86 -4.17
CA ALA A 100 -14.24 -3.12 -5.56
C ALA A 100 -15.47 -4.04 -5.71
N CYS A 101 -16.11 -3.99 -6.88
CA CYS A 101 -17.27 -4.79 -7.26
C CYS A 101 -16.97 -5.46 -8.61
N TYR A 102 -17.02 -6.78 -8.67
CA TYR A 102 -16.68 -7.57 -9.86
C TYR A 102 -17.82 -8.50 -10.27
N ALA A 103 -17.92 -8.81 -11.56
CA ALA A 103 -18.85 -9.82 -12.04
C ALA A 103 -18.30 -11.24 -11.72
N PRO A 104 -19.16 -12.22 -11.41
CA PRO A 104 -18.73 -13.61 -11.27
C PRO A 104 -17.99 -14.09 -12.51
N GLY A 105 -16.88 -14.82 -12.33
CA GLY A 105 -16.10 -15.35 -13.45
C GLY A 105 -15.23 -14.33 -14.19
N SER A 106 -15.28 -13.05 -13.81
CA SER A 106 -14.51 -12.02 -14.50
C SER A 106 -13.01 -12.12 -14.24
N THR A 107 -12.23 -11.70 -15.23
CA THR A 107 -10.80 -11.41 -15.06
C THR A 107 -10.66 -10.02 -14.46
N VAL A 108 -10.01 -9.92 -13.30
CA VAL A 108 -9.79 -8.68 -12.57
C VAL A 108 -8.35 -8.21 -12.69
N ASP A 109 -8.16 -6.91 -12.74
CA ASP A 109 -6.85 -6.25 -12.65
C ASP A 109 -6.51 -6.02 -11.18
N LEU A 110 -5.34 -6.52 -10.77
CA LEU A 110 -4.79 -6.40 -9.43
C LEU A 110 -3.51 -5.57 -9.47
N GLU A 111 -3.40 -4.61 -8.55
CA GLU A 111 -2.25 -3.71 -8.45
C GLU A 111 -1.54 -3.88 -7.12
N ILE A 112 -0.26 -4.24 -7.16
CA ILE A 112 0.61 -4.35 -6.00
C ILE A 112 1.72 -3.32 -6.11
N GLN A 113 1.88 -2.48 -5.10
CA GLN A 113 3.07 -1.63 -4.98
C GLN A 113 4.09 -2.34 -4.09
N LEU A 114 5.33 -2.50 -4.57
CA LEU A 114 6.47 -2.80 -3.72
C LEU A 114 7.33 -1.56 -3.53
N THR A 115 7.65 -1.25 -2.28
CA THR A 115 8.66 -0.23 -1.92
C THR A 115 10.02 -0.85 -1.62
N ALA A 116 10.06 -2.15 -1.30
CA ALA A 116 11.27 -2.96 -1.25
C ALA A 116 10.98 -4.35 -1.83
N ASN A 117 11.65 -4.70 -2.92
CA ASN A 117 11.44 -5.93 -3.67
C ASN A 117 12.43 -7.03 -3.27
N HIS A 118 11.92 -8.14 -2.75
CA HIS A 118 12.69 -9.29 -2.28
C HIS A 118 12.54 -10.52 -3.20
N LYS A 119 12.32 -10.31 -4.50
CA LYS A 119 12.14 -11.37 -5.52
C LYS A 119 10.95 -12.27 -5.18
N GLY A 120 11.01 -13.57 -5.47
CA GLY A 120 9.97 -14.52 -5.09
C GLY A 120 8.71 -14.40 -5.94
N TYR A 121 7.55 -14.58 -5.34
CA TYR A 121 6.28 -14.66 -6.07
C TYR A 121 5.09 -14.10 -5.29
N PHE A 122 4.08 -13.65 -6.02
CA PHE A 122 2.77 -13.32 -5.48
C PHE A 122 1.79 -14.47 -5.69
N GLN A 123 0.90 -14.65 -4.73
CA GLN A 123 -0.28 -15.50 -4.83
C GLN A 123 -1.51 -14.70 -4.43
N PHE A 124 -2.65 -15.10 -5.00
CA PHE A 124 -3.93 -14.51 -4.69
C PHE A 124 -4.94 -15.57 -4.28
N GLY A 125 -5.74 -15.24 -3.27
CA GLY A 125 -6.80 -16.09 -2.78
C GLY A 125 -8.11 -15.34 -2.63
N LEU A 126 -9.22 -16.06 -2.68
CA LEU A 126 -10.56 -15.53 -2.43
C LEU A 126 -11.27 -16.35 -1.35
N CYS A 127 -11.75 -15.69 -0.31
CA CYS A 127 -12.62 -16.26 0.70
C CYS A 127 -14.00 -15.64 0.58
N LYS A 128 -15.06 -16.46 0.59
CA LYS A 128 -16.45 -15.99 0.66
C LYS A 128 -16.93 -16.07 2.11
N LEU A 129 -17.35 -14.94 2.65
CA LEU A 129 -17.98 -14.84 3.96
C LEU A 129 -19.50 -14.76 3.80
N SER A 130 -20.24 -15.44 4.68
CA SER A 130 -21.70 -15.60 4.52
C SER A 130 -22.48 -14.56 5.32
N GLY A 131 -21.96 -14.19 6.48
CA GLY A 131 -22.49 -13.17 7.38
C GLY A 131 -21.60 -11.94 7.46
N LYS A 132 -22.19 -10.86 7.98
CA LYS A 132 -21.54 -9.56 8.13
C LYS A 132 -20.37 -9.57 9.12
N ASP A 133 -20.48 -10.40 10.15
CA ASP A 133 -19.53 -10.54 11.26
C ASP A 133 -18.64 -11.79 11.12
N ASP A 134 -18.81 -12.56 10.04
CA ASP A 134 -17.99 -13.75 9.79
C ASP A 134 -16.51 -13.35 9.67
N LYS A 135 -15.63 -14.22 10.17
CA LYS A 135 -14.19 -14.04 10.03
C LYS A 135 -13.63 -14.99 9.00
N GLU A 136 -12.75 -14.47 8.16
CA GLU A 136 -11.90 -15.26 7.28
C GLU A 136 -10.98 -16.18 8.09
N THR A 137 -10.82 -17.41 7.58
CA THR A 137 -9.85 -18.39 8.06
C THR A 137 -8.95 -18.83 6.91
N GLU A 138 -7.81 -19.44 7.21
CA GLU A 138 -6.90 -19.95 6.17
C GLU A 138 -7.60 -20.93 5.22
N GLU A 139 -8.46 -21.80 5.75
CA GLU A 139 -9.14 -22.86 4.99
C GLU A 139 -10.18 -22.31 4.00
N CYS A 140 -10.68 -21.10 4.25
CA CYS A 140 -11.64 -20.43 3.39
C CYS A 140 -11.03 -20.06 2.03
N PHE A 141 -9.73 -19.72 1.99
CA PHE A 141 -9.10 -19.13 0.82
C PHE A 141 -8.95 -20.12 -0.35
N LYS A 142 -9.79 -19.89 -1.37
CA LYS A 142 -9.70 -20.25 -2.79
C LYS A 142 -8.47 -19.72 -3.51
N ALA A 143 -7.44 -20.51 -3.84
CA ALA A 143 -6.39 -20.02 -4.74
C ALA A 143 -6.99 -19.53 -6.07
N LEU A 144 -6.59 -18.33 -6.50
CA LEU A 144 -6.93 -17.78 -7.80
C LEU A 144 -5.81 -18.07 -8.81
N ALA A 145 -6.16 -18.09 -10.08
CA ALA A 145 -5.22 -18.28 -11.18
C ALA A 145 -5.27 -17.12 -12.16
N GLN A 146 -4.13 -16.86 -12.79
CA GLN A 146 -4.05 -16.01 -13.98
C GLN A 146 -4.85 -16.66 -15.13
N PRO A 147 -5.21 -15.90 -16.19
CA PRO A 147 -5.83 -16.46 -17.39
C PRO A 147 -5.02 -17.59 -18.05
N SER A 148 -3.69 -17.62 -17.84
CA SER A 148 -2.80 -18.71 -18.27
C SER A 148 -2.96 -20.01 -17.46
N GLY A 149 -3.66 -19.97 -16.33
CA GLY A 149 -3.78 -21.07 -15.36
C GLY A 149 -2.72 -21.05 -14.26
N GLU A 150 -1.73 -20.16 -14.34
CA GLU A 150 -0.68 -20.04 -13.31
C GLU A 150 -1.22 -19.38 -12.03
N THR A 151 -0.91 -19.95 -10.87
CA THR A 151 -1.34 -19.41 -9.57
C THR A 151 -0.32 -18.47 -8.94
N GLN A 152 0.95 -18.63 -9.30
CA GLN A 152 2.05 -17.80 -8.83
C GLN A 152 2.47 -16.80 -9.90
N TRP A 153 2.60 -15.53 -9.52
CA TRP A 153 3.18 -14.51 -10.36
C TRP A 153 4.61 -14.21 -9.90
N GLN A 154 5.60 -14.51 -10.72
CA GLN A 154 7.01 -14.34 -10.37
C GLN A 154 7.36 -12.85 -10.36
N VAL A 155 7.88 -12.35 -9.24
CA VAL A 155 8.14 -10.92 -9.04
C VAL A 155 9.36 -10.46 -9.85
N PRO A 156 9.19 -9.60 -10.88
CA PRO A 156 10.29 -9.00 -11.61
C PRO A 156 11.07 -8.03 -10.70
N PRO A 157 12.33 -7.73 -11.03
CA PRO A 157 13.10 -6.71 -10.30
C PRO A 157 12.43 -5.34 -10.33
N GLY A 158 12.63 -4.55 -9.27
CA GLY A 158 12.25 -3.13 -9.18
C GLY A 158 11.24 -2.82 -8.08
N ASN A 159 11.30 -1.59 -7.56
CA ASN A 159 10.37 -1.06 -6.57
C ASN A 159 9.36 -0.17 -7.30
N GLN A 160 8.22 -0.74 -7.65
CA GLN A 160 7.22 -0.12 -8.51
C GLN A 160 5.83 -0.69 -8.26
N VAL A 161 4.85 -0.22 -9.02
CA VAL A 161 3.53 -0.85 -9.11
C VAL A 161 3.57 -1.94 -10.16
N PHE A 162 3.18 -3.15 -9.76
CA PHE A 162 3.00 -4.30 -10.61
C PHE A 162 1.52 -4.53 -10.87
N ASN A 163 1.20 -4.86 -12.13
CA ASN A 163 -0.16 -5.08 -12.60
C ASN A 163 -0.30 -6.54 -13.02
N MET A 164 -1.31 -7.22 -12.49
CA MET A 164 -1.57 -8.63 -12.77
C MET A 164 -3.04 -8.87 -13.05
N LYS A 165 -3.34 -9.91 -13.84
CA LYS A 165 -4.70 -10.33 -14.14
C LYS A 165 -4.99 -11.68 -13.51
N TYR A 166 -6.10 -11.79 -12.79
CA TYR A 166 -6.54 -13.04 -12.15
C TYR A 166 -8.02 -13.29 -12.42
N VAL A 167 -8.42 -14.55 -12.52
CA VAL A 167 -9.79 -14.96 -12.83
C VAL A 167 -10.54 -15.29 -11.53
N LEU A 168 -11.66 -14.62 -11.31
CA LEU A 168 -12.57 -14.94 -10.20
C LEU A 168 -13.38 -16.21 -10.49
N PRO A 169 -13.81 -16.99 -9.48
CA PRO A 169 -14.67 -18.14 -9.72
C PRO A 169 -16.04 -17.73 -10.28
N SER A 170 -16.52 -18.43 -11.30
CA SER A 170 -17.82 -18.12 -11.95
C SER A 170 -19.04 -18.46 -11.09
N GLY A 171 -18.91 -19.43 -10.18
CA GLY A 171 -19.99 -19.86 -9.28
C GLY A 171 -20.02 -19.14 -7.93
N VAL A 172 -19.22 -18.09 -7.74
CA VAL A 172 -19.13 -17.36 -6.47
C VAL A 172 -19.79 -16.00 -6.59
N THR A 173 -20.71 -15.73 -5.69
CA THR A 173 -21.30 -14.40 -5.44
C THR A 173 -21.23 -14.07 -3.95
N CYS A 174 -21.04 -12.80 -3.64
CA CYS A 174 -20.93 -12.25 -2.30
C CYS A 174 -21.21 -10.74 -2.36
N ASP A 175 -22.40 -10.34 -1.92
CA ASP A 175 -22.86 -8.97 -1.84
C ASP A 175 -23.92 -8.78 -0.74
N GLY A 176 -24.27 -7.53 -0.45
CA GLY A 176 -25.14 -7.20 0.68
C GLY A 176 -24.43 -7.43 2.01
N ASP A 177 -25.01 -8.26 2.88
CA ASP A 177 -24.36 -8.64 4.15
C ASP A 177 -23.32 -9.77 3.99
N SER A 178 -23.26 -10.39 2.81
CA SER A 178 -22.17 -11.29 2.40
C SER A 178 -21.11 -10.46 1.66
N HIS A 179 -19.83 -10.72 1.91
CA HIS A 179 -18.73 -10.14 1.14
C HIS A 179 -17.65 -11.18 0.90
N CYS A 180 -16.78 -10.91 -0.07
CA CYS A 180 -15.60 -11.71 -0.26
C CYS A 180 -14.36 -10.96 0.22
N VAL A 181 -13.39 -11.72 0.70
CA VAL A 181 -12.06 -11.22 1.03
C VAL A 181 -11.11 -11.70 -0.06
N LEU A 182 -10.55 -10.77 -0.82
CA LEU A 182 -9.45 -11.04 -1.73
C LEU A 182 -8.13 -10.85 -0.98
N ARG A 183 -7.30 -11.88 -0.95
CA ARG A 183 -6.02 -11.87 -0.26
C ARG A 183 -4.87 -11.90 -1.24
N TRP A 184 -3.95 -10.97 -1.08
CA TRP A 184 -2.60 -11.06 -1.64
C TRP A 184 -1.68 -11.69 -0.60
N HIS A 185 -0.84 -12.62 -1.06
CA HIS A 185 0.26 -13.21 -0.30
C HIS A 185 1.55 -13.05 -1.09
N TYR A 186 2.53 -12.40 -0.50
CA TYR A 186 3.87 -12.28 -1.04
C TYR A 186 4.80 -13.22 -0.29
N VAL A 187 5.52 -14.06 -1.02
CA VAL A 187 6.63 -14.85 -0.50
C VAL A 187 7.92 -14.36 -1.12
N GLY A 188 8.84 -13.83 -0.31
CA GLY A 188 10.16 -13.40 -0.73
C GLY A 188 11.07 -14.57 -1.14
N TRP A 189 12.23 -14.25 -1.71
CA TRP A 189 13.25 -15.23 -2.10
C TRP A 189 14.67 -14.69 -1.98
N ASN A 190 14.90 -13.86 -0.96
CA ASN A 190 16.21 -13.30 -0.66
C ASN A 190 17.02 -14.16 0.34
N ASN A 191 16.37 -15.11 1.04
CA ASN A 191 17.05 -16.03 1.94
C ASN A 191 17.40 -17.34 1.21
N TYR A 192 18.69 -17.61 1.04
CA TYR A 192 19.16 -18.81 0.35
C TYR A 192 19.05 -20.06 1.24
N GLY A 193 18.58 -21.17 0.66
CA GLY A 193 18.62 -22.49 1.31
C GLY A 193 17.60 -22.73 2.42
N VAL A 194 16.60 -21.87 2.55
CA VAL A 194 15.52 -22.01 3.54
C VAL A 194 14.18 -22.31 2.87
N ASP A 195 13.26 -22.92 3.61
CA ASP A 195 11.89 -23.15 3.16
C ASP A 195 11.05 -21.86 3.21
N ILE A 196 9.76 -21.96 2.88
CA ILE A 196 8.82 -20.82 2.90
C ILE A 196 8.77 -20.10 4.26
N ASN A 197 8.91 -20.83 5.36
CA ASN A 197 8.86 -20.25 6.71
C ASN A 197 10.17 -19.56 7.11
N GLY A 198 11.24 -19.78 6.35
CA GLY A 198 12.46 -18.99 6.42
C GLY A 198 12.48 -17.80 5.46
N GLN A 199 11.48 -17.64 4.59
CA GLN A 199 11.32 -16.45 3.76
C GLN A 199 10.52 -15.37 4.50
N GLU A 200 10.79 -14.13 4.13
CA GLU A 200 9.90 -13.03 4.50
C GLU A 200 8.58 -13.13 3.71
N GLN A 201 7.48 -12.81 4.38
CA GLN A 201 6.16 -13.00 3.81
C GLN A 201 5.23 -11.85 4.21
N PHE A 202 4.32 -11.48 3.31
CA PHE A 202 3.36 -10.40 3.53
C PHE A 202 1.96 -10.82 3.11
N TRP A 203 0.96 -10.37 3.85
CA TRP A 203 -0.44 -10.62 3.51
C TRP A 203 -1.24 -9.33 3.56
N ASN A 204 -2.15 -9.18 2.61
CA ASN A 204 -3.11 -8.10 2.60
C ASN A 204 -4.48 -8.65 2.23
N CYS A 205 -5.53 -8.22 2.94
CA CYS A 205 -6.92 -8.56 2.65
C CYS A 205 -7.69 -7.33 2.16
N ALA A 206 -8.48 -7.48 1.11
CA ALA A 206 -9.40 -6.46 0.62
C ALA A 206 -10.83 -7.00 0.60
N ASP A 207 -11.77 -6.19 1.08
CA ASP A 207 -13.19 -6.48 1.01
C ASP A 207 -13.73 -6.13 -0.37
N VAL A 208 -14.28 -7.12 -1.07
CA VAL A 208 -14.82 -6.98 -2.43
C VAL A 208 -16.22 -7.57 -2.51
N TYR A 209 -17.01 -7.04 -3.44
CA TYR A 209 -18.25 -7.68 -3.88
C TYR A 209 -18.06 -8.43 -5.18
N ILE A 210 -18.71 -9.58 -5.27
CA ILE A 210 -18.87 -10.33 -6.50
C ILE A 210 -20.37 -10.53 -6.72
N SER A 211 -20.93 -9.84 -7.71
CA SER A 211 -22.36 -9.83 -7.95
C SER A 211 -22.67 -9.64 -9.43
N ASN A 212 -23.81 -10.18 -9.88
CA ASN A 212 -24.29 -10.00 -11.26
C ASN A 212 -24.64 -8.54 -11.58
N THR A 213 -24.78 -7.69 -10.56
CA THR A 213 -24.98 -6.24 -10.73
C THR A 213 -23.68 -5.47 -10.87
N CYS A 214 -22.54 -6.07 -10.50
CA CYS A 214 -21.23 -5.47 -10.74
C CYS A 214 -20.92 -5.49 -12.25
N GLY A 215 -20.66 -4.33 -12.84
CA GLY A 215 -20.35 -4.21 -14.28
C GLY A 215 -21.55 -3.89 -15.18
N ALA A 216 -22.77 -3.76 -14.65
CA ALA A 216 -23.94 -3.30 -15.41
C ALA A 216 -23.92 -1.79 -15.77
N SER A 217 -22.87 -1.05 -15.39
CA SER A 217 -22.77 0.40 -15.58
C SER A 217 -21.51 0.87 -16.32
N ASN A 218 -20.83 0.01 -17.07
CA ASN A 218 -19.84 0.46 -18.07
C ASN A 218 -20.33 0.14 -19.48
N PRO A 219 -20.85 1.14 -20.24
CA PRO A 219 -20.96 0.97 -21.68
C PRO A 219 -19.55 0.86 -22.23
N THR A 220 -19.21 -0.31 -22.77
CA THR A 220 -18.01 -0.51 -23.58
C THR A 220 -17.91 0.62 -24.61
N PRO A 221 -16.77 1.33 -24.75
CA PRO A 221 -16.57 2.19 -25.90
C PRO A 221 -16.53 1.29 -27.12
N SER A 222 -17.63 1.25 -27.85
CA SER A 222 -17.70 0.60 -29.16
C SER A 222 -16.61 1.21 -30.03
N SER A 223 -15.72 0.35 -30.54
CA SER A 223 -14.73 0.71 -31.55
C SER A 223 -15.46 1.10 -32.84
N ALA A 224 -15.86 2.36 -32.94
CA ALA A 224 -16.34 2.96 -34.18
C ALA A 224 -15.14 3.59 -34.90
N LYS A 225 -14.70 2.88 -35.94
CA LYS A 225 -13.77 3.32 -36.99
C LYS A 225 -14.09 4.76 -37.48
N PRO A 226 -13.11 5.67 -37.64
CA PRO A 226 -13.39 7.00 -38.17
C PRO A 226 -13.80 6.92 -39.64
N SER A 227 -15.04 7.30 -39.93
CA SER A 227 -15.53 7.56 -41.28
C SER A 227 -15.20 8.99 -41.66
N THR A 228 -14.38 9.16 -42.70
CA THR A 228 -14.09 10.44 -43.34
C THR A 228 -15.36 11.08 -43.90
N SER A 229 -15.62 12.33 -43.56
CA SER A 229 -16.58 13.17 -44.28
C SER A 229 -15.96 14.54 -44.54
N ALA A 230 -15.88 14.86 -45.83
CA ALA A 230 -15.37 16.11 -46.37
C ALA A 230 -16.29 17.28 -46.00
N VAL A 231 -15.70 18.44 -45.70
CA VAL A 231 -16.43 19.71 -45.61
C VAL A 231 -15.74 20.76 -46.47
N ALA A 232 -16.59 21.47 -47.21
CA ALA A 232 -16.29 22.27 -48.38
C ALA A 232 -15.66 23.64 -48.10
N THR A 233 -15.00 24.12 -49.15
CA THR A 233 -14.21 25.32 -49.35
C THR A 233 -15.03 26.61 -49.27
N GLN A 234 -14.49 27.66 -48.63
CA GLN A 234 -14.87 29.07 -48.88
C GLN A 234 -13.67 29.87 -49.43
N PRO A 235 -13.90 30.87 -50.31
CA PRO A 235 -12.85 31.58 -51.07
C PRO A 235 -12.13 32.69 -50.27
N PRO A 236 -10.93 33.13 -50.73
CA PRO A 236 -10.04 33.99 -49.96
C PRO A 236 -10.34 35.49 -50.11
N ARG A 237 -10.02 36.28 -49.07
CA ARG A 237 -10.04 37.76 -49.09
C ARG A 237 -8.59 38.31 -49.04
N PRO A 238 -8.26 39.43 -49.72
CA PRO A 238 -6.88 39.77 -50.09
C PRO A 238 -6.03 40.33 -48.96
N THR A 239 -4.75 40.00 -49.04
CA THR A 239 -3.63 40.44 -48.22
C THR A 239 -3.11 41.82 -48.64
N GLN A 240 -2.73 42.66 -47.66
CA GLN A 240 -1.78 43.77 -47.89
C GLN A 240 -0.60 43.67 -46.90
N PRO A 241 0.65 43.99 -47.31
CA PRO A 241 1.87 43.59 -46.59
C PRO A 241 2.59 44.72 -45.85
N GLN A 242 3.24 44.38 -44.73
CA GLN A 242 4.41 45.02 -44.11
C GLN A 242 4.74 44.25 -42.81
N ALA A 243 5.95 44.00 -42.32
CA ALA A 243 7.35 43.96 -42.76
C ALA A 243 8.08 43.15 -41.64
N PRO A 244 9.29 42.59 -41.84
CA PRO A 244 9.83 41.52 -41.01
C PRO A 244 10.48 42.04 -39.71
N SER A 245 10.19 41.39 -38.58
CA SER A 245 10.99 41.54 -37.36
C SER A 245 11.49 40.17 -36.90
N THR A 246 12.80 40.01 -36.99
CA THR A 246 13.58 38.93 -36.41
C THR A 246 13.76 39.18 -34.92
N SER A 247 13.25 38.32 -34.05
CA SER A 247 13.88 38.05 -32.76
C SER A 247 13.50 36.68 -32.23
N LYS A 248 14.54 35.94 -31.82
CA LYS A 248 14.52 34.63 -31.21
C LYS A 248 14.06 34.78 -29.75
N PRO A 249 13.09 34.01 -29.23
CA PRO A 249 12.75 34.05 -27.82
C PRO A 249 13.78 33.28 -26.99
N THR A 250 14.45 33.99 -26.09
CA THR A 250 15.26 33.43 -25.00
C THR A 250 14.32 33.18 -23.82
N ILE A 251 14.27 31.94 -23.31
CA ILE A 251 13.53 31.57 -22.09
C ILE A 251 14.32 32.07 -20.86
N PRO A 252 13.74 32.89 -19.98
CA PRO A 252 14.31 33.15 -18.66
C PRO A 252 13.77 32.10 -17.67
N THR A 253 14.68 31.35 -17.05
CA THR A 253 14.37 30.45 -15.93
C THR A 253 14.24 31.29 -14.66
N GLN A 254 13.05 31.34 -14.06
CA GLN A 254 12.83 31.89 -12.72
C GLN A 254 12.27 30.78 -11.80
N PRO A 255 12.78 30.63 -10.56
CA PRO A 255 12.28 29.63 -9.63
C PRO A 255 10.88 29.99 -9.08
N PRO A 256 10.06 28.99 -8.67
CA PRO A 256 8.68 29.22 -8.27
C PRO A 256 8.58 30.00 -6.94
N GLN A 257 7.79 31.08 -6.93
CA GLN A 257 7.35 31.76 -5.71
C GLN A 257 6.00 31.19 -5.25
N THR A 258 5.95 30.67 -4.04
CA THR A 258 4.74 30.32 -3.30
C THR A 258 4.17 31.54 -2.59
N SER A 259 2.88 31.82 -2.78
CA SER A 259 2.13 32.82 -2.01
C SER A 259 1.67 32.24 -0.67
N ALA A 260 1.90 32.99 0.42
CA ALA A 260 1.52 32.64 1.78
C ALA A 260 0.07 33.09 2.10
N PRO A 261 -0.67 32.39 2.98
CA PRO A 261 -1.91 32.88 3.58
C PRO A 261 -1.64 33.84 4.75
N SER A 262 -2.44 34.90 4.82
CA SER A 262 -2.44 35.94 5.86
C SER A 262 -3.40 35.55 6.99
N ASP A 263 -2.87 35.06 8.10
CA ASP A 263 -3.29 35.39 9.48
C ASP A 263 -2.39 34.65 10.49
N PRO A 264 -1.90 35.30 11.57
CA PRO A 264 -0.98 34.69 12.49
C PRO A 264 -1.74 33.74 13.42
N THR A 265 -1.68 32.44 13.13
CA THR A 265 -1.91 31.42 14.14
C THR A 265 -0.85 31.60 15.23
N PRO A 266 -1.20 31.68 16.53
CA PRO A 266 -0.23 31.85 17.60
C PRO A 266 0.87 30.79 17.49
N ALA A 267 2.13 31.21 17.56
CA ALA A 267 3.27 30.30 17.57
C ALA A 267 3.10 29.27 18.71
N PRO A 268 3.24 27.96 18.44
CA PRO A 268 3.15 26.94 19.47
C PRO A 268 4.28 27.14 20.49
N VAL A 269 3.91 27.14 21.78
CA VAL A 269 4.83 27.33 22.90
C VAL A 269 5.86 26.19 22.91
N PRO A 270 7.17 26.47 22.81
CA PRO A 270 8.20 25.44 22.90
C PRO A 270 8.25 24.87 24.32
N GLY A 271 8.06 23.55 24.45
CA GLY A 271 8.68 22.81 25.56
C GLY A 271 7.80 21.96 26.46
N GLN A 272 6.46 21.98 26.40
CA GLN A 272 5.65 21.20 27.33
C GLN A 272 5.06 19.94 26.70
N CYS A 273 5.33 18.80 27.34
CA CYS A 273 4.82 17.48 26.99
C CYS A 273 3.30 17.33 27.17
N GLY A 274 2.59 18.38 27.61
CA GLY A 274 1.19 18.29 27.99
C GLY A 274 0.95 17.13 28.96
N THR A 275 0.01 16.25 28.61
CA THR A 275 -0.29 14.99 29.32
C THR A 275 0.42 13.77 28.72
N CYS A 276 1.29 13.95 27.73
CA CYS A 276 1.98 12.85 27.07
C CYS A 276 3.09 12.30 27.97
N ALA A 277 3.06 10.99 28.22
CA ALA A 277 4.08 10.26 29.00
C ALA A 277 4.94 9.33 28.11
N ASN A 278 5.01 9.61 26.81
CA ASN A 278 5.77 8.83 25.84
C ASN A 278 6.25 9.75 24.70
N CYS A 279 6.17 9.39 23.42
CA CYS A 279 6.70 10.23 22.34
C CYS A 279 5.68 11.28 21.86
N TYR A 280 6.01 12.57 21.92
CA TYR A 280 5.12 13.70 21.67
C TYR A 280 5.44 14.45 20.38
N TYR A 281 4.42 14.84 19.61
CA TYR A 281 4.55 15.70 18.43
C TYR A 281 3.79 17.01 18.59
N ALA A 282 4.55 18.11 18.69
CA ALA A 282 4.01 19.44 19.00
C ALA A 282 3.07 20.03 17.93
N PRO A 283 3.32 19.90 16.60
CA PRO A 283 2.48 20.52 15.58
C PRO A 283 1.02 20.06 15.57
N THR A 284 0.74 18.85 16.06
CA THR A 284 -0.63 18.28 16.10
C THR A 284 -1.08 17.87 17.50
N ASN A 285 -0.28 18.15 18.54
CA ASN A 285 -0.55 17.74 19.93
C ASN A 285 -0.77 16.21 20.08
N SER A 286 0.00 15.39 19.35
CA SER A 286 -0.14 13.93 19.35
C SER A 286 0.80 13.27 20.36
N CYS A 287 0.33 12.20 21.03
CA CYS A 287 1.15 11.36 21.91
C CYS A 287 1.14 9.90 21.43
N TYR A 288 2.30 9.40 21.01
CA TYR A 288 2.49 8.03 20.55
C TYR A 288 2.90 7.16 21.73
N ALA A 289 2.06 6.20 22.11
CA ALA A 289 2.34 5.26 23.20
C ALA A 289 3.14 4.04 22.71
N GLY A 290 3.88 3.41 23.62
CA GLY A 290 4.59 2.16 23.33
C GLY A 290 5.93 2.32 22.61
N TRP A 291 6.38 3.56 22.40
CA TRP A 291 7.71 3.84 21.86
C TRP A 291 8.73 3.88 23.00
N SER A 292 9.97 3.56 22.68
CA SER A 292 11.15 3.81 23.51
C SER A 292 11.68 5.23 23.27
N ALA A 293 12.47 5.74 24.22
CA ALA A 293 13.15 7.02 24.08
C ALA A 293 14.03 7.08 22.81
N THR A 294 14.69 5.98 22.46
CA THR A 294 15.53 5.86 21.26
C THR A 294 14.70 5.97 19.98
N GLN A 295 13.61 5.21 19.86
CA GLN A 295 12.73 5.28 18.70
C GLN A 295 12.13 6.68 18.54
N CYS A 296 11.83 7.36 19.64
CA CYS A 296 11.34 8.72 19.61
C CYS A 296 12.37 9.73 19.09
N ALA A 297 13.66 9.52 19.39
CA ALA A 297 14.74 10.39 18.97
C ALA A 297 15.13 10.24 17.48
N GLU A 298 14.76 9.13 16.85
CA GLU A 298 15.05 8.86 15.44
C GLU A 298 14.17 9.66 14.47
N VAL A 299 13.03 10.18 14.95
CA VAL A 299 12.06 10.91 14.11
C VAL A 299 12.19 12.42 14.35
N PRO A 300 12.64 13.21 13.35
CA PRO A 300 12.76 14.66 13.49
C PRO A 300 11.41 15.31 13.83
N GLY A 301 11.39 16.09 14.91
CA GLY A 301 10.21 16.81 15.38
C GLY A 301 9.41 16.09 16.47
N LEU A 302 9.72 14.82 16.77
CA LEU A 302 9.20 14.14 17.95
C LEU A 302 10.05 14.48 19.19
N LYS A 303 9.40 14.49 20.37
CA LYS A 303 10.02 14.75 21.67
C LYS A 303 9.65 13.64 22.65
N TRP A 304 10.65 13.03 23.28
CA TRP A 304 10.40 12.07 24.36
C TRP A 304 9.91 12.76 25.63
N CYS A 305 8.83 12.24 26.20
CA CYS A 305 8.13 12.76 27.37
C CYS A 305 7.84 11.68 28.43
N GLY A 306 8.36 10.47 28.27
CA GLY A 306 8.32 9.44 29.31
C GLY A 306 9.33 9.72 30.42
N ALA A 307 8.99 9.31 31.64
CA ALA A 307 9.88 9.37 32.81
C ALA A 307 11.11 8.44 32.66
#